data_AF-A0A367KWL2-F1
#
_entry.id   AF-A0A367KWL2-F1
#
_cell.length_a   1.000
_cell.length_b   1.000
_cell.length_c   1.000
_cell.angle_alpha   90.00
_cell.angle_beta   90.00
_cell.angle_gamma   90.00
#
_symmetry.space_group_name_H-M   'P 1'
#
loop_
_entity.id
_entity.type
_entity.pdbx_description
1 polymer ?
#
loop_
_entity_poly.entity_id
_entity_poly.type
_entity_poly.pdbx_seq_one_letter_code
_entity_poly.pdbx_strand_id
1 'polypeptide(L)'
;MNDKFIALEQSASIAEQLLQEFLKDNISEPRTEKLFYQAIETRSNHFGDALFLDPVSVISNTSSSKEKFDLELAVEKINLASFAHKAYKLEDLKTCINAFFVSVSSSATTRDPFEKGFYGTLRLTLLGQTLRECSSYDKPYSLKEAILDSFPSNPRQYFFVDGHTDNDNIMKGCLMIQESLLKRINDDLAERIGDPNDLKQMLFDYVDMRYTEIQNAKWTANNLMELDEDMYDPEEEFDELNEDTDEDEQEMRRAIMQSTQSSVKKTSNINSNTSPFKHTSRKAPVPWTPEEIDALEMGLIQYKSRKWSDILKAYPVLKNRGQGQLKDKARSEIKRRERDGIDLGGFYYAKN
;
A
#
# COMPACT_ATOMS: atom_id res chain seq x y z
N MET A 1 -20.83 25.43 3.33
CA MET A 1 -19.61 24.63 3.15
C MET A 1 -18.44 25.53 3.54
N ASN A 2 -17.51 25.04 4.36
CA ASN A 2 -16.41 25.85 4.92
C ASN A 2 -15.49 26.34 3.77
N ASP A 3 -15.18 27.63 3.67
CA ASP A 3 -14.34 28.19 2.59
C ASP A 3 -12.99 27.46 2.45
N LYS A 4 -12.45 26.95 3.57
CA LYS A 4 -11.24 26.10 3.58
C LYS A 4 -11.40 24.82 2.77
N PHE A 5 -12.55 24.17 2.86
CA PHE A 5 -12.85 22.93 2.16
C PHE A 5 -12.92 23.17 0.66
N ILE A 6 -13.64 24.22 0.25
CA ILE A 6 -13.77 24.63 -1.15
C ILE A 6 -12.39 24.93 -1.75
N ALA A 7 -11.54 25.68 -1.05
CA ALA A 7 -10.18 25.98 -1.50
C ALA A 7 -9.32 24.72 -1.65
N LEU A 8 -9.44 23.76 -0.72
CA LEU A 8 -8.70 22.51 -0.80
C LEU A 8 -9.17 21.65 -1.97
N GLU A 9 -10.48 21.50 -2.18
CA GLU A 9 -11.03 20.76 -3.32
C GLU A 9 -10.63 21.37 -4.67
N GLN A 10 -10.67 22.70 -4.78
CA GLN A 10 -10.21 23.41 -5.97
C GLN A 10 -8.71 23.18 -6.21
N SER A 11 -7.88 23.30 -5.17
CA SER A 11 -6.44 23.02 -5.25
C SER A 11 -6.18 21.55 -5.66
N ALA A 12 -6.94 20.60 -5.11
CA ALA A 12 -6.85 19.19 -5.47
C ALA A 12 -7.29 18.92 -6.91
N SER A 13 -8.30 19.62 -7.42
CA SER A 13 -8.72 19.52 -8.83
C SER A 13 -7.64 20.03 -9.78
N ILE A 14 -6.96 21.13 -9.43
CA ILE A 14 -5.83 21.65 -10.21
C ILE A 14 -4.63 20.70 -10.14
N ALA A 15 -4.35 20.15 -8.95
CA ALA A 15 -3.31 19.14 -8.74
C ALA A 15 -3.58 17.87 -9.58
N GLU A 16 -4.85 17.48 -9.75
CA GLU A 16 -5.24 16.38 -10.65
C GLU A 16 -4.86 16.67 -12.10
N GLN A 17 -5.16 17.88 -12.58
CA GLN A 17 -4.79 18.30 -13.93
C GLN A 17 -3.27 18.33 -14.10
N LEU A 18 -2.53 18.72 -13.06
CA LEU A 18 -1.06 18.68 -13.06
C LEU A 18 -0.54 17.25 -13.19
N LEU A 19 -1.06 16.31 -12.41
CA LEU A 19 -0.67 14.89 -12.47
C LEU A 19 -1.01 14.28 -13.83
N GLN A 20 -2.19 14.57 -14.38
CA GLN A 20 -2.58 14.11 -15.71
C GLN A 20 -1.71 14.71 -16.82
N GLU A 21 -1.26 15.96 -16.69
CA GLU A 21 -0.31 16.57 -17.63
C GLU A 21 1.10 15.98 -17.47
N PHE A 22 1.51 15.72 -16.23
CA PHE A 22 2.81 15.12 -15.90
C PHE A 22 2.94 13.72 -16.50
N LEU A 23 1.90 12.88 -16.42
CA LEU A 23 1.92 11.50 -16.91
C LEU A 23 1.74 11.36 -18.44
N LYS A 24 1.84 12.45 -19.21
CA LYS A 24 1.83 12.40 -20.67
C LYS A 24 3.21 12.10 -21.23
N ASP A 25 3.26 11.40 -22.35
CA ASP A 25 4.50 11.11 -23.10
C ASP A 25 5.33 12.37 -23.45
N ASN A 26 4.69 13.55 -23.52
CA ASN A 26 5.34 14.83 -23.78
C ASN A 26 4.91 15.87 -22.74
N ILE A 27 5.65 15.97 -21.62
CA ILE A 27 5.39 16.97 -20.59
C ILE A 27 5.50 18.38 -21.19
N SER A 28 4.42 19.16 -21.09
CA SER A 28 4.46 20.59 -21.39
C SER A 28 4.93 21.38 -20.16
N GLU A 29 6.22 21.72 -20.10
CA GLU A 29 6.81 22.46 -18.98
C GLU A 29 6.06 23.76 -18.63
N PRO A 30 5.67 24.64 -19.58
CA PRO A 30 4.93 25.86 -19.25
C PRO A 30 3.56 25.58 -18.62
N ARG A 31 2.90 24.49 -19.05
CA ARG A 31 1.58 24.11 -18.53
C ARG A 31 1.68 23.51 -17.13
N THR A 32 2.64 22.61 -16.90
CA THR A 32 2.83 22.00 -15.57
C THR A 32 3.25 23.04 -14.54
N GLU A 33 4.09 24.00 -14.92
CA GLU A 33 4.47 25.12 -14.05
C GLU A 33 3.30 26.03 -13.70
N LYS A 34 2.47 26.40 -14.69
CA LYS A 34 1.26 27.17 -14.44
C LYS A 34 0.32 26.46 -13.47
N LEU A 35 0.05 25.17 -13.70
CA LEU A 35 -0.84 24.38 -12.85
C LEU A 35 -0.29 24.24 -11.43
N PHE A 36 1.03 24.05 -11.28
CA PHE A 36 1.69 23.98 -9.98
C PHE A 36 1.48 25.26 -9.15
N TYR A 37 1.78 26.43 -9.71
CA TYR A 37 1.61 27.69 -9.00
C TYR A 37 0.13 28.00 -8.71
N GLN A 38 -0.77 27.69 -9.65
CA GLN A 38 -2.21 27.83 -9.42
C GLN A 38 -2.68 26.97 -8.24
N ALA A 39 -2.25 25.70 -8.17
CA ALA A 39 -2.61 24.81 -7.07
C ALA A 39 -2.13 25.34 -5.70
N ILE A 40 -0.91 25.90 -5.63
CA ILE A 40 -0.39 26.52 -4.39
C ILE A 40 -1.17 27.78 -4.04
N GLU A 41 -1.36 28.69 -5.00
CA GLU A 41 -2.06 29.96 -4.80
C GLU A 41 -3.47 29.73 -4.25
N THR A 42 -4.22 28.79 -4.85
CA THR A 42 -5.59 28.46 -4.44
C THR A 42 -5.69 28.05 -2.96
N ARG A 43 -4.71 27.32 -2.42
CA ARG A 43 -4.75 26.85 -1.01
C ARG A 43 -4.05 27.81 -0.03
N SER A 44 -3.20 28.70 -0.52
CA SER A 44 -2.26 29.49 0.29
C SER A 44 -2.94 30.35 1.36
N ASN A 45 -4.08 30.97 1.04
CA ASN A 45 -4.82 31.82 1.97
C ASN A 45 -5.36 31.08 3.20
N HIS A 46 -5.52 29.76 3.12
CA HIS A 46 -6.15 28.94 4.17
C HIS A 46 -5.20 27.98 4.86
N PHE A 47 -4.16 27.52 4.15
CA PHE A 47 -3.24 26.49 4.62
C PHE A 47 -1.75 26.92 4.59
N GLY A 48 -1.47 28.17 4.22
CA GLY A 48 -0.11 28.70 4.09
C GLY A 48 0.57 28.35 2.78
N ASP A 49 1.80 28.83 2.63
CA ASP A 49 2.64 28.70 1.42
C ASP A 49 3.54 27.46 1.44
N ALA A 50 3.33 26.55 2.39
CA ALA A 50 4.10 25.32 2.49
C ALA A 50 3.97 24.47 1.22
N LEU A 51 5.10 23.95 0.75
CA LEU A 51 5.17 23.10 -0.44
C LEU A 51 4.31 21.84 -0.28
N PHE A 52 4.31 21.25 0.92
CA PHE A 52 3.52 20.07 1.27
C PHE A 52 2.57 20.40 2.42
N LEU A 53 1.34 19.91 2.32
CA LEU A 53 0.35 19.98 3.37
C LEU A 53 0.60 18.86 4.39
N ASP A 54 0.51 19.20 5.68
CA ASP A 54 0.47 18.22 6.75
C ASP A 54 -0.95 17.62 6.84
N PRO A 55 -1.13 16.31 6.55
CA PRO A 55 -2.43 15.68 6.62
C PRO A 55 -3.09 15.86 7.99
N VAL A 56 -2.32 15.73 9.08
CA VAL A 56 -2.86 15.78 10.44
C VAL A 56 -3.47 17.16 10.72
N SER A 57 -2.75 18.23 10.39
CA SER A 57 -3.26 19.60 10.54
C SER A 57 -4.49 19.92 9.68
N VAL A 58 -4.63 19.29 8.51
CA VAL A 58 -5.79 19.53 7.63
C VAL A 58 -7.03 18.80 8.14
N ILE A 59 -6.85 17.59 8.68
CA ILE A 59 -7.94 16.66 9.01
C ILE A 59 -8.47 16.82 10.44
N SER A 60 -7.69 17.41 11.36
CA SER A 60 -7.96 17.35 12.81
C SER A 60 -9.33 17.88 13.29
N ASN A 61 -10.06 18.62 12.45
CA ASN A 61 -11.31 19.29 12.82
C ASN A 61 -12.56 18.72 12.12
N THR A 62 -12.47 17.56 11.47
CA THR A 62 -13.63 16.98 10.77
C THR A 62 -14.37 15.96 11.61
N SER A 63 -15.70 16.03 11.54
CA SER A 63 -16.61 15.23 12.35
C SER A 63 -17.11 13.96 11.64
N SER A 64 -17.15 13.95 10.31
CA SER A 64 -17.64 12.80 9.53
C SER A 64 -16.49 11.97 8.95
N SER A 65 -16.64 10.64 8.94
CA SER A 65 -15.68 9.72 8.33
C SER A 65 -15.52 9.96 6.83
N LYS A 66 -16.62 10.29 6.13
CA LYS A 66 -16.63 10.62 4.70
C LYS A 66 -15.79 11.86 4.39
N GLU A 67 -16.06 12.96 5.08
CA GLU A 67 -15.34 14.22 4.90
C GLU A 67 -13.85 14.05 5.22
N LYS A 68 -13.53 13.29 6.29
CA LYS A 68 -12.14 12.94 6.61
C LYS A 68 -11.46 12.21 5.45
N PHE A 69 -12.10 11.20 4.89
CA PHE A 69 -11.56 10.45 3.75
C PHE A 69 -11.38 11.34 2.50
N ASP A 70 -12.36 12.18 2.17
CA ASP A 70 -12.27 13.08 1.02
C ASP A 70 -11.14 14.10 1.19
N LEU A 71 -10.94 14.62 2.39
CA LEU A 71 -9.82 15.50 2.74
C LEU A 71 -8.47 14.79 2.65
N GLU A 72 -8.38 13.54 3.13
CA GLU A 72 -7.17 12.71 3.01
C GLU A 72 -6.77 12.56 1.53
N LEU A 73 -7.72 12.17 0.67
CA LEU A 73 -7.47 12.05 -0.77
C LEU A 73 -7.08 13.38 -1.44
N ALA A 74 -7.70 14.49 -1.02
CA ALA A 74 -7.37 15.81 -1.54
C ALA A 74 -5.92 16.19 -1.19
N VAL A 75 -5.51 15.98 0.07
CA VAL A 75 -4.14 16.25 0.54
C VAL A 75 -3.13 15.36 -0.17
N GLU A 76 -3.39 14.05 -0.29
CA GLU A 76 -2.49 13.13 -0.99
C GLU A 76 -2.25 13.56 -2.43
N LYS A 77 -3.31 13.94 -3.14
CA LYS A 77 -3.23 14.39 -4.53
C LYS A 77 -2.41 15.68 -4.66
N ILE A 78 -2.64 16.65 -3.78
CA ILE A 78 -1.90 17.92 -3.75
C ILE A 78 -0.42 17.69 -3.49
N ASN A 79 -0.09 16.85 -2.50
CA ASN A 79 1.29 16.56 -2.12
C ASN A 79 2.02 15.78 -3.21
N LEU A 80 1.36 14.79 -3.82
CA LEU A 80 1.93 14.03 -4.94
C LEU A 80 2.22 14.92 -6.15
N ALA A 81 1.30 15.83 -6.50
CA ALA A 81 1.50 16.76 -7.62
C ALA A 81 2.63 17.75 -7.36
N SER A 82 2.72 18.28 -6.14
CA SER A 82 3.79 19.20 -5.72
C SER A 82 5.15 18.49 -5.73
N PHE A 83 5.18 17.25 -5.23
CA PHE A 83 6.37 16.39 -5.24
C PHE A 83 6.82 16.08 -6.67
N ALA A 84 5.91 15.64 -7.54
CA ALA A 84 6.20 15.32 -8.94
C ALA A 84 6.82 16.51 -9.68
N HIS A 85 6.23 17.71 -9.53
CA HIS A 85 6.74 18.91 -10.17
C HIS A 85 8.17 19.26 -9.71
N LYS A 86 8.38 19.33 -8.39
CA LYS A 86 9.67 19.75 -7.81
C LYS A 86 10.77 18.72 -8.01
N ALA A 87 10.47 17.44 -7.79
CA ALA A 87 11.43 16.35 -8.01
C ALA A 87 11.83 16.24 -9.49
N TYR A 88 10.90 16.42 -10.44
CA TYR A 88 11.22 16.36 -11.87
C TYR A 88 12.14 17.49 -12.32
N LYS A 89 11.92 18.70 -11.81
CA LYS A 89 12.79 19.86 -12.04
C LYS A 89 14.09 19.81 -11.22
N LEU A 90 14.22 18.84 -10.30
CA LEU A 90 15.30 18.73 -9.33
C LEU A 90 15.45 19.97 -8.44
N GLU A 91 14.35 20.69 -8.23
CA GLU A 91 14.26 21.87 -7.38
C GLU A 91 13.82 21.47 -5.98
N ASP A 92 14.38 22.12 -4.96
CA ASP A 92 14.02 21.89 -3.56
C ASP A 92 14.08 20.40 -3.15
N LEU A 93 14.98 19.63 -3.77
CA LEU A 93 15.00 18.17 -3.64
C LEU A 93 15.18 17.70 -2.19
N LYS A 94 15.94 18.45 -1.38
CA LYS A 94 16.06 18.20 0.07
C LYS A 94 14.71 18.31 0.79
N THR A 95 13.88 19.29 0.44
CA THR A 95 12.53 19.45 0.97
C THR A 95 11.64 18.28 0.53
N CYS A 96 11.72 17.87 -0.74
CA CYS A 96 11.01 16.69 -1.26
C CYS A 96 11.40 15.41 -0.50
N ILE A 97 12.69 15.18 -0.25
CA ILE A 97 13.19 14.02 0.50
C ILE A 97 12.68 14.03 1.94
N ASN A 98 12.71 15.18 2.62
CA ASN A 98 12.25 15.29 4.00
C ASN A 98 10.73 15.08 4.12
N ALA A 99 9.96 15.49 3.10
CA ALA A 99 8.52 15.33 3.08
C ALA A 99 8.05 13.97 2.56
N PHE A 100 8.93 13.17 1.92
CA PHE A 100 8.52 11.98 1.17
C PHE A 100 7.68 11.02 2.02
N PHE A 101 8.17 10.59 3.18
CA PHE A 101 7.44 9.65 4.03
C PHE A 101 6.47 10.29 5.01
N VAL A 102 6.52 11.60 5.22
CA VAL A 102 5.64 12.32 6.17
C VAL A 102 4.40 12.87 5.47
N SER A 103 4.49 13.20 4.19
CA SER A 103 3.46 13.95 3.47
C SER A 103 3.10 13.36 2.11
N VAL A 104 4.04 12.73 1.39
CA VAL A 104 3.80 12.21 0.03
C VAL A 104 3.34 10.74 0.06
N SER A 105 3.97 9.92 0.91
CA SER A 105 3.66 8.51 1.16
C SER A 105 3.32 8.29 2.65
N SER A 106 2.42 9.11 3.19
CA SER A 106 2.09 9.10 4.62
C SER A 106 1.03 8.07 5.01
N SER A 107 0.17 7.66 4.08
CA SER A 107 -1.00 6.81 4.35
C SER A 107 -0.73 5.31 4.22
N ALA A 108 0.45 4.92 3.71
CA ALA A 108 0.81 3.52 3.56
C ALA A 108 1.04 2.87 4.93
N THR A 109 0.31 1.79 5.23
CA THR A 109 0.52 0.97 6.44
C THR A 109 1.79 0.12 6.34
N THR A 110 2.16 -0.23 5.12
CA THR A 110 3.41 -0.89 4.75
C THR A 110 3.95 -0.20 3.51
N ARG A 111 5.24 0.10 3.49
CA ARG A 111 5.88 0.77 2.35
C ARG A 111 6.33 -0.25 1.33
N ASP A 112 6.01 0.03 0.07
CA ASP A 112 6.35 -0.85 -1.04
C ASP A 112 7.88 -0.90 -1.22
N PRO A 113 8.48 -2.07 -1.56
CA PRO A 113 9.91 -2.17 -1.86
C PRO A 113 10.40 -1.14 -2.90
N PHE A 114 9.57 -0.82 -3.89
CA PHE A 114 9.83 0.21 -4.89
C PHE A 114 9.99 1.59 -4.25
N GLU A 115 9.11 2.00 -3.33
CA GLU A 115 9.20 3.30 -2.63
C GLU A 115 10.50 3.42 -1.82
N LYS A 116 10.93 2.31 -1.18
CA LYS A 116 12.18 2.27 -0.41
C LYS A 116 13.38 2.46 -1.34
N GLY A 117 13.38 1.80 -2.49
CA GLY A 117 14.39 1.98 -3.53
C GLY A 117 14.40 3.39 -4.09
N PHE A 118 13.23 3.92 -4.43
CA PHE A 118 13.04 5.28 -4.95
C PHE A 118 13.53 6.35 -3.98
N TYR A 119 13.29 6.18 -2.68
CA TYR A 119 13.83 7.08 -1.65
C TYR A 119 15.36 7.09 -1.63
N GLY A 120 15.99 5.93 -1.81
CA GLY A 120 17.45 5.82 -1.98
C GLY A 120 17.93 6.59 -3.20
N THR A 121 17.24 6.46 -4.34
CA THR A 121 17.53 7.20 -5.57
C THR A 121 17.42 8.71 -5.39
N LEU A 122 16.37 9.22 -4.73
CA LEU A 122 16.23 10.64 -4.41
C LEU A 122 17.47 11.17 -3.65
N ARG A 123 17.91 10.44 -2.61
CA ARG A 123 19.09 10.82 -1.82
C ARG A 123 20.39 10.75 -2.63
N LEU A 124 20.55 9.76 -3.50
CA LEU A 124 21.69 9.66 -4.41
C LEU A 124 21.71 10.85 -5.39
N THR A 125 20.57 11.26 -5.94
CA THR A 125 20.48 12.42 -6.82
C THR A 125 20.82 13.72 -6.09
N LEU A 126 20.35 13.90 -4.85
CA LEU A 126 20.72 15.06 -4.02
C LEU A 126 22.23 15.08 -3.72
N LEU A 127 22.82 13.93 -3.40
CA LEU A 127 24.27 13.81 -3.23
C LEU A 127 25.00 14.22 -4.52
N GLY A 128 24.57 13.71 -5.68
CA GLY A 128 25.12 14.06 -6.98
C GLY A 128 25.05 15.57 -7.27
N GLN A 129 23.92 16.22 -6.97
CA GLN A 129 23.78 17.68 -7.07
C GLN A 129 24.78 18.40 -6.17
N THR A 130 24.85 18.00 -4.90
CA THR A 130 25.75 18.59 -3.90
C THR A 130 27.21 18.50 -4.35
N LEU A 131 27.62 17.35 -4.89
CA LEU A 131 28.99 17.14 -5.37
C LEU A 131 29.30 18.02 -6.60
N ARG A 132 28.40 18.08 -7.58
CA ARG A 132 28.56 18.93 -8.77
C ARG A 132 28.64 20.41 -8.41
N GLU A 133 27.84 20.86 -7.45
CA GLU A 133 27.90 22.23 -6.93
C GLU A 133 29.25 22.51 -6.28
N CYS A 134 29.74 21.61 -5.42
CA CYS A 134 31.04 21.79 -4.74
C CYS A 134 32.21 21.87 -5.73
N SER A 135 32.20 21.06 -6.79
CA SER A 135 33.21 21.11 -7.85
C SER A 135 33.24 22.44 -8.61
N SER A 136 32.14 23.19 -8.63
CA SER A 136 32.07 24.47 -9.36
C SER A 136 32.61 25.67 -8.59
N TYR A 137 32.72 25.59 -7.26
CA TYR A 137 33.10 26.72 -6.39
C TYR A 137 34.54 26.68 -5.85
N ASP A 138 35.39 25.75 -6.32
CA ASP A 138 36.78 25.59 -5.87
C ASP A 138 36.91 25.49 -4.33
N LYS A 139 35.83 25.05 -3.67
CA LYS A 139 35.78 24.89 -2.22
C LYS A 139 36.38 23.53 -1.87
N PRO A 140 37.27 23.46 -0.86
CA PRO A 140 37.74 22.18 -0.33
C PRO A 140 36.55 21.50 0.35
N TYR A 141 35.84 20.64 -0.39
CA TYR A 141 34.71 19.89 0.14
C TYR A 141 35.09 18.43 0.30
N SER A 142 34.87 17.90 1.50
CA SER A 142 35.15 16.50 1.80
C SER A 142 34.04 15.62 1.22
N LEU A 143 34.37 14.80 0.21
CA LEU A 143 33.45 13.80 -0.37
C LEU A 143 32.84 12.90 0.73
N LYS A 144 33.61 12.59 1.76
CA LYS A 144 33.14 11.85 2.93
C LYS A 144 32.03 12.61 3.68
N GLU A 145 32.19 13.91 3.91
CA GLU A 145 31.18 14.73 4.59
C GLU A 145 29.90 14.84 3.75
N ALA A 146 30.03 14.99 2.43
CA ALA A 146 28.90 14.98 1.49
C ALA A 146 28.04 13.71 1.63
N ILE A 147 28.70 12.55 1.66
CA ILE A 147 28.05 11.24 1.80
C ILE A 147 27.35 11.15 3.16
N LEU A 148 28.01 11.58 4.23
CA LEU A 148 27.45 11.52 5.59
C LEU A 148 26.26 12.48 5.78
N ASP A 149 26.25 13.65 5.14
CA ASP A 149 25.10 14.57 5.16
C ASP A 149 23.91 14.00 4.36
N SER A 150 24.20 13.41 3.19
CA SER A 150 23.17 12.83 2.30
C SER A 150 22.60 11.52 2.82
N PHE A 151 23.38 10.77 3.60
CA PHE A 151 22.96 9.52 4.23
C PHE A 151 23.37 9.54 5.70
N PRO A 152 22.63 10.23 6.58
CA PRO A 152 23.01 10.36 7.98
C PRO A 152 22.95 9.03 8.73
N SER A 153 23.78 8.86 9.76
CA SER A 153 23.67 7.72 10.68
C SER A 153 22.60 7.90 11.75
N ASN A 154 22.11 9.13 11.96
CA ASN A 154 21.07 9.44 12.92
C ASN A 154 19.67 9.27 12.28
N PRO A 155 18.82 8.36 12.78
CA PRO A 155 17.47 8.13 12.24
C PRO A 155 16.61 9.41 12.20
N ARG A 156 16.81 10.33 13.15
CA ARG A 156 16.03 11.58 13.24
C ARG A 156 16.24 12.52 12.05
N GLN A 157 17.32 12.34 11.30
CA GLN A 157 17.64 13.16 10.12
C GLN A 157 16.96 12.65 8.84
N TYR A 158 16.17 11.56 8.92
CA TYR A 158 15.43 11.03 7.78
C TYR A 158 13.98 11.50 7.68
N PHE A 159 13.46 12.20 8.70
CA PHE A 159 12.07 12.68 8.73
C PHE A 159 11.07 11.55 8.44
N PHE A 160 11.11 10.50 9.25
CA PHE A 160 10.13 9.42 9.15
C PHE A 160 8.92 9.68 10.05
N VAL A 161 7.77 9.11 9.69
CA VAL A 161 6.61 9.01 10.60
C VAL A 161 6.99 8.17 11.81
N ASP A 162 6.75 8.69 13.00
CA ASP A 162 7.10 8.02 14.26
C ASP A 162 6.39 6.66 14.37
N GLY A 163 7.15 5.64 14.78
CA GLY A 163 6.62 4.29 15.02
C GLY A 163 6.29 3.47 13.77
N HIS A 164 6.52 3.98 12.56
CA HIS A 164 6.26 3.22 11.34
C HIS A 164 7.18 1.98 11.23
N THR A 165 6.59 0.82 10.96
CA THR A 165 7.26 -0.50 11.02
C THR A 165 8.43 -0.65 10.03
N ASP A 166 8.38 0.04 8.90
CA ASP A 166 9.44 0.00 7.88
C ASP A 166 10.61 0.96 8.10
N ASN A 167 10.59 1.82 9.13
CA ASN A 167 11.62 2.84 9.32
C ASN A 167 13.02 2.22 9.46
N ASP A 168 13.14 1.15 10.23
CA ASP A 168 14.42 0.44 10.44
C ASP A 168 14.93 -0.19 9.14
N ASN A 169 14.02 -0.76 8.32
CA ASN A 169 14.37 -1.36 7.04
C ASN A 169 14.88 -0.30 6.04
N ILE A 170 14.22 0.85 5.97
CA ILE A 170 14.62 1.96 5.09
C ILE A 170 15.95 2.53 5.53
N MET A 171 16.12 2.75 6.83
CA MET A 171 17.38 3.24 7.39
C MET A 171 18.53 2.27 7.10
N LYS A 172 18.31 0.97 7.27
CA LYS A 172 19.30 -0.06 6.93
C LYS A 172 19.69 0.01 5.46
N GLY A 173 18.73 0.17 4.55
CA GLY A 173 19.00 0.37 3.12
C GLY A 173 19.85 1.61 2.85
N CYS A 174 19.53 2.74 3.48
CA CYS A 174 20.31 3.97 3.38
C CYS A 174 21.74 3.82 3.91
N LEU A 175 21.93 3.13 5.04
CA LEU A 175 23.26 2.86 5.60
C LEU A 175 24.08 1.91 4.72
N MET A 176 23.46 0.91 4.09
CA MET A 176 24.14 0.04 3.13
C MET A 176 24.64 0.83 1.91
N ILE A 177 23.83 1.78 1.42
CA ILE A 177 24.26 2.72 0.37
C ILE A 177 25.44 3.56 0.87
N GLN A 178 25.33 4.18 2.05
CA GLN A 178 26.38 4.98 2.67
C GLN A 178 27.72 4.20 2.74
N GLU A 179 27.71 2.99 3.31
CA GLU A 179 28.90 2.15 3.41
C GLU A 179 29.50 1.79 2.06
N SER A 180 28.65 1.49 1.07
CA SER A 180 29.09 1.18 -0.30
C SER A 180 29.79 2.38 -0.94
N LEU A 181 29.24 3.58 -0.77
CA LEU A 181 29.82 4.83 -1.24
C LEU A 181 31.15 5.14 -0.56
N LEU A 182 31.21 5.02 0.77
CA LEU A 182 32.43 5.26 1.55
C LEU A 182 33.58 4.31 1.18
N LYS A 183 33.27 3.07 0.78
CA LYS A 183 34.26 2.09 0.28
C LYS A 183 34.78 2.41 -1.12
N ARG A 184 34.07 3.23 -1.88
CA ARG A 184 34.34 3.55 -3.30
C ARG A 184 34.69 5.02 -3.52
N ILE A 185 35.07 5.74 -2.46
CA ILE A 185 35.50 7.14 -2.56
C ILE A 185 36.67 7.23 -3.52
N ASN A 186 36.42 7.85 -4.66
CA ASN A 186 37.39 8.23 -5.68
C ASN A 186 36.88 9.48 -6.41
N ASP A 187 37.75 10.10 -7.20
CA ASP A 187 37.45 11.38 -7.85
C ASP A 187 36.34 11.25 -8.92
N ASP A 188 36.20 10.07 -9.55
CA ASP A 188 35.16 9.76 -10.54
C ASP A 188 33.75 9.61 -9.93
N LEU A 189 33.63 9.51 -8.60
CA LEU A 189 32.36 9.20 -7.94
C LEU A 189 31.30 10.28 -8.20
N ALA A 190 31.72 11.55 -8.32
CA ALA A 190 30.83 12.68 -8.60
C ALA A 190 30.16 12.60 -9.98
N GLU A 191 30.82 11.99 -10.97
CA GLU A 191 30.30 11.85 -12.33
C GLU A 191 29.30 10.70 -12.47
N ARG A 192 29.33 9.73 -11.55
CA ARG A 192 28.56 8.47 -11.65
C ARG A 192 27.39 8.36 -10.66
N ILE A 193 27.28 9.29 -9.69
CA ILE A 193 26.22 9.25 -8.69
C ILE A 193 25.00 10.03 -9.12
N GLY A 194 23.84 9.37 -8.98
CA GLY A 194 22.53 10.02 -8.98
C GLY A 194 22.23 10.67 -10.33
N ASP A 195 22.26 9.86 -11.40
CA ASP A 195 21.84 10.29 -12.73
C ASP A 195 20.41 10.86 -12.62
N PRO A 196 20.21 12.15 -12.98
CA PRO A 196 18.87 12.73 -13.00
C PRO A 196 17.86 11.95 -13.84
N ASN A 197 18.30 11.26 -14.89
CA ASN A 197 17.40 10.48 -15.75
C ASN A 197 16.86 9.23 -15.04
N ASP A 198 17.70 8.54 -14.25
CA ASP A 198 17.26 7.42 -13.42
C ASP A 198 16.19 7.88 -12.43
N LEU A 199 16.41 9.03 -11.79
CA LEU A 199 15.42 9.60 -10.89
C LEU A 199 14.11 9.95 -11.62
N LYS A 200 14.20 10.59 -12.78
CA LYS A 200 13.02 10.97 -13.56
C LYS A 200 12.20 9.76 -13.95
N GLN A 201 12.83 8.69 -14.45
CA GLN A 201 12.13 7.46 -14.81
C GLN A 201 11.41 6.85 -13.59
N MET A 202 12.11 6.67 -12.47
CA MET A 202 11.49 6.14 -11.26
C MET A 202 10.40 7.06 -10.71
N LEU A 203 10.54 8.38 -10.88
CA LEU A 203 9.54 9.36 -10.49
C LEU A 203 8.25 9.20 -11.30
N PHE A 204 8.33 8.96 -12.61
CA PHE A 204 7.16 8.66 -13.42
C PHE A 204 6.43 7.42 -12.92
N ASP A 205 7.17 6.31 -12.74
CA ASP A 205 6.61 5.04 -12.28
C ASP A 205 5.96 5.20 -10.89
N TYR A 206 6.61 5.95 -9.99
CA TYR A 206 6.07 6.27 -8.67
C TYR A 206 4.78 7.08 -8.73
N VAL A 207 4.77 8.14 -9.53
CA VAL A 207 3.61 9.04 -9.66
C VAL A 207 2.44 8.31 -10.29
N ASP A 208 2.67 7.50 -11.32
CA ASP A 208 1.62 6.71 -11.98
C ASP A 208 0.98 5.69 -11.02
N MET A 209 1.82 4.93 -10.31
CA MET A 209 1.39 3.97 -9.28
C MET A 209 0.53 4.67 -8.22
N ARG A 210 1.04 5.73 -7.60
CA ARG A 210 0.33 6.43 -6.51
C ARG A 210 -0.93 7.13 -6.99
N TYR A 211 -0.91 7.74 -8.17
CA TYR A 211 -2.09 8.38 -8.73
C TYR A 211 -3.20 7.36 -9.01
N THR A 212 -2.85 6.19 -9.56
CA THR A 212 -3.78 5.08 -9.76
C THR A 212 -4.39 4.59 -8.44
N GLU A 213 -3.59 4.49 -7.37
CA GLU A 213 -4.08 4.11 -6.05
C GLU A 213 -5.09 5.13 -5.49
N ILE A 214 -4.80 6.43 -5.62
CA ILE A 214 -5.72 7.51 -5.22
C ILE A 214 -7.06 7.41 -5.97
N GLN A 215 -7.02 7.17 -7.29
CA GLN A 215 -8.23 7.03 -8.11
C GLN A 215 -9.05 5.80 -7.72
N ASN A 216 -8.37 4.68 -7.48
CA ASN A 216 -9.02 3.44 -7.05
C ASN A 216 -9.66 3.57 -5.66
N ALA A 217 -8.98 4.25 -4.72
CA ALA A 217 -9.53 4.53 -3.39
C ALA A 217 -10.82 5.35 -3.49
N LYS A 218 -10.82 6.42 -4.31
CA LYS A 218 -12.00 7.25 -4.55
C LYS A 218 -13.16 6.45 -5.16
N TRP A 219 -12.89 5.66 -6.19
CA TRP A 219 -13.90 4.81 -6.84
C TRP A 219 -14.50 3.79 -5.86
N THR A 220 -13.66 3.15 -5.05
CA THR A 220 -14.09 2.16 -4.05
C THR A 220 -14.98 2.78 -2.99
N ALA A 221 -14.64 3.97 -2.49
CA ALA A 221 -15.43 4.66 -1.48
C ALA A 221 -16.81 5.07 -2.01
N ASN A 222 -16.89 5.57 -3.25
CA ASN A 222 -18.16 5.94 -3.86
C ASN A 222 -19.10 4.74 -4.01
N ASN A 223 -18.59 3.60 -4.51
CA ASN A 223 -19.43 2.42 -4.76
C ASN A 223 -19.83 1.66 -3.50
N LEU A 224 -19.02 1.70 -2.43
CA LEU A 224 -19.38 1.08 -1.16
C LEU A 224 -20.48 1.86 -0.44
N MET A 225 -20.51 3.19 -0.59
CA MET A 225 -21.56 4.01 0.01
C MET A 225 -22.93 3.82 -0.66
N GLU A 226 -22.97 3.54 -1.96
CA GLU A 226 -24.22 3.28 -2.69
C GLU A 226 -24.89 1.96 -2.25
N LEU A 227 -24.15 0.99 -1.70
CA LEU A 227 -24.70 -0.30 -1.29
C LEU A 227 -25.36 -0.30 0.10
N ASP A 228 -25.05 0.67 0.96
CA ASP A 228 -25.63 0.76 2.31
C ASP A 228 -26.96 1.54 2.33
N GLU A 229 -27.25 2.38 1.33
CA GLU A 229 -28.50 3.15 1.28
C GLU A 229 -29.73 2.32 0.83
N ASP A 230 -29.53 1.24 0.06
CA ASP A 230 -30.62 0.42 -0.50
C ASP A 230 -30.96 -0.83 0.35
N MET A 231 -30.25 -1.07 1.45
CA MET A 231 -30.41 -2.30 2.25
C MET A 231 -31.09 -2.08 3.61
N TYR A 232 -31.64 -0.89 3.84
CA TYR A 232 -32.49 -0.59 5.00
C TYR A 232 -33.95 -0.56 4.53
N ASP A 233 -34.57 -1.73 4.39
CA ASP A 233 -36.03 -1.84 4.28
C ASP A 233 -36.62 -1.58 5.67
N PRO A 234 -37.32 -0.44 5.90
CA PRO A 234 -37.88 -0.13 7.20
C PRO A 234 -39.07 -1.03 7.59
N GLU A 235 -39.53 -1.92 6.71
CA GLU A 235 -40.76 -2.71 6.91
C GLU A 235 -40.55 -4.15 7.41
N GLU A 236 -39.33 -4.66 7.60
CA GLU A 236 -39.11 -5.90 8.38
C GLU A 236 -39.00 -5.58 9.88
N GLU A 237 -40.13 -5.14 10.44
CA GLU A 237 -40.42 -5.17 11.87
C GLU A 237 -40.37 -6.66 12.30
N PHE A 238 -39.25 -7.07 12.91
CA PHE A 238 -39.04 -8.42 13.39
C PHE A 238 -39.97 -8.67 14.58
N ASP A 239 -41.18 -9.14 14.28
CA ASP A 239 -42.13 -9.64 15.25
C ASP A 239 -41.48 -10.79 16.03
N GLU A 240 -41.53 -10.66 17.35
CA GLU A 240 -41.10 -11.64 18.33
C GLU A 240 -41.70 -13.02 18.03
N LEU A 241 -40.85 -14.01 17.74
CA LEU A 241 -41.18 -15.40 18.00
C LEU A 241 -40.19 -15.96 19.03
N ASN A 242 -40.64 -15.85 20.29
CA ASN A 242 -40.32 -16.78 21.34
C ASN A 242 -40.67 -18.21 20.87
N GLU A 243 -39.67 -19.03 20.58
CA GLU A 243 -39.82 -20.49 20.63
C GLU A 243 -38.69 -21.08 21.46
N ASP A 244 -39.08 -21.56 22.64
CA ASP A 244 -38.34 -22.39 23.57
C ASP A 244 -37.61 -23.54 22.85
N THR A 245 -36.29 -23.66 23.02
CA THR A 245 -35.57 -24.93 22.87
C THR A 245 -34.32 -24.93 23.76
N ASP A 246 -34.52 -25.20 25.05
CA ASP A 246 -33.45 -25.19 26.07
C ASP A 246 -33.20 -26.58 26.71
N GLU A 247 -33.46 -27.69 26.01
CA GLU A 247 -33.19 -29.04 26.56
C GLU A 247 -32.23 -29.93 25.74
N ASP A 248 -32.04 -29.73 24.44
CA ASP A 248 -31.24 -30.66 23.61
C ASP A 248 -29.73 -30.34 23.53
N GLU A 249 -29.30 -29.10 23.82
CA GLU A 249 -27.88 -28.72 23.73
C GLU A 249 -27.05 -29.10 24.97
N GLN A 250 -27.69 -29.33 26.13
CA GLN A 250 -27.00 -29.75 27.35
C GLN A 250 -26.66 -31.25 27.38
N GLU A 251 -27.37 -32.10 26.64
CA GLU A 251 -27.08 -33.53 26.58
C GLU A 251 -25.88 -33.83 25.66
N MET A 252 -25.73 -33.08 24.56
CA MET A 252 -24.60 -33.23 23.63
C MET A 252 -23.26 -32.77 24.26
N ARG A 253 -23.29 -31.77 25.15
CA ARG A 253 -22.09 -31.31 25.87
C ARG A 253 -21.63 -32.27 26.96
N ARG A 254 -22.53 -33.05 27.58
CA ARG A 254 -22.15 -34.09 28.57
C ARG A 254 -21.46 -35.30 27.93
N ALA A 255 -21.79 -35.65 26.68
CA ALA A 255 -21.19 -36.78 25.97
C ALA A 255 -19.73 -36.53 25.55
N ILE A 256 -19.33 -35.27 25.31
CA ILE A 256 -17.99 -34.92 24.81
C ILE A 256 -16.94 -34.81 25.94
N MET A 257 -17.38 -34.51 27.17
CA MET A 257 -16.48 -34.34 28.32
C MET A 257 -16.01 -35.64 28.98
N GLN A 258 -16.59 -36.80 28.65
CA GLN A 258 -16.20 -38.11 29.22
C GLN A 258 -15.20 -38.91 28.35
N SER A 259 -14.84 -38.45 27.14
CA SER A 259 -13.96 -39.21 26.23
C SER A 259 -12.50 -38.73 26.15
N THR A 260 -12.11 -37.71 26.93
CA THR A 260 -10.75 -37.14 26.95
C THR A 260 -10.02 -37.37 28.27
N GLN A 261 -10.11 -38.58 28.81
CA GLN A 261 -9.12 -39.09 29.78
C GLN A 261 -8.78 -40.53 29.41
N SER A 262 -7.65 -40.69 28.72
CA SER A 262 -6.75 -41.85 28.70
C SER A 262 -6.14 -41.99 27.31
N SER A 263 -4.84 -41.75 27.18
CA SER A 263 -3.89 -42.70 26.57
C SER A 263 -2.61 -42.00 26.10
N VAL A 264 -1.65 -41.99 27.02
CA VAL A 264 -0.22 -41.91 26.74
C VAL A 264 0.26 -43.32 26.38
N LYS A 265 1.07 -43.44 25.31
CA LYS A 265 1.92 -44.59 24.89
C LYS A 265 1.18 -45.88 24.50
N LYS A 266 1.45 -46.40 23.29
CA LYS A 266 2.54 -47.35 22.97
C LYS A 266 2.21 -48.10 21.67
N THR A 267 3.22 -48.24 20.82
CA THR A 267 3.26 -49.07 19.61
C THR A 267 3.13 -50.57 19.93
N SER A 268 2.25 -51.29 19.22
CA SER A 268 2.49 -52.66 18.71
C SER A 268 1.26 -53.24 18.00
N ASN A 269 1.44 -53.57 16.71
CA ASN A 269 1.09 -54.82 16.01
C ASN A 269 -0.25 -55.58 16.27
N ILE A 270 -0.87 -55.95 15.13
CA ILE A 270 -1.63 -57.19 14.81
C ILE A 270 -3.18 -57.18 14.85
N ASN A 271 -3.72 -57.52 13.67
CA ASN A 271 -4.96 -58.22 13.26
C ASN A 271 -6.37 -57.71 13.59
N SER A 272 -7.02 -57.29 12.50
CA SER A 272 -8.33 -57.74 11.99
C SER A 272 -9.25 -58.57 12.89
N ASN A 273 -10.44 -58.02 13.20
CA ASN A 273 -11.71 -58.59 12.72
C ASN A 273 -12.93 -57.67 12.96
N THR A 274 -13.71 -57.54 11.88
CA THR A 274 -15.17 -57.36 11.79
C THR A 274 -15.87 -56.17 12.48
N SER A 275 -16.25 -55.18 11.67
CA SER A 275 -17.52 -54.45 11.82
C SER A 275 -18.00 -53.95 10.44
N PRO A 276 -19.29 -54.16 10.04
CA PRO A 276 -19.80 -53.72 8.76
C PRO A 276 -20.24 -52.25 8.85
N PHE A 277 -19.28 -51.34 9.03
CA PHE A 277 -19.56 -49.94 8.75
C PHE A 277 -19.62 -49.76 7.24
N LYS A 278 -20.81 -49.42 6.73
CA LYS A 278 -20.99 -48.90 5.36
C LYS A 278 -20.05 -47.71 5.20
N HIS A 279 -18.87 -47.95 4.61
CA HIS A 279 -18.02 -46.89 4.12
C HIS A 279 -18.79 -46.20 3.00
N THR A 280 -19.42 -45.07 3.32
CA THR A 280 -19.79 -44.10 2.29
C THR A 280 -18.46 -43.67 1.66
N SER A 281 -18.21 -44.14 0.44
CA SER A 281 -17.06 -43.72 -0.34
C SER A 281 -17.13 -42.20 -0.45
N ARG A 282 -16.18 -41.50 0.19
CA ARG A 282 -16.08 -40.05 0.08
C ARG A 282 -16.01 -39.72 -1.40
N LYS A 283 -16.92 -38.87 -1.88
CA LYS A 283 -16.89 -38.39 -3.26
C LYS A 283 -15.50 -37.83 -3.55
N ALA A 284 -14.90 -38.24 -4.66
CA ALA A 284 -13.60 -37.76 -5.06
C ALA A 284 -13.62 -36.23 -5.16
N PRO A 285 -12.60 -35.52 -4.63
CA PRO A 285 -12.57 -34.06 -4.70
C PRO A 285 -12.48 -33.61 -6.16
N VAL A 286 -13.32 -32.65 -6.53
CA VAL A 286 -13.33 -32.07 -7.88
C VAL A 286 -12.03 -31.26 -8.09
N PRO A 287 -11.20 -31.60 -9.09
CA PRO A 287 -9.93 -30.92 -9.33
C PRO A 287 -10.17 -29.46 -9.73
N TRP A 288 -9.22 -28.58 -9.41
CA TRP A 288 -9.23 -27.18 -9.84
C TRP A 288 -8.73 -27.06 -11.27
N THR A 289 -9.48 -26.36 -12.13
CA THR A 289 -9.04 -26.08 -13.49
C THR A 289 -8.09 -24.87 -13.50
N PRO A 290 -7.23 -24.71 -14.52
CA PRO A 290 -6.37 -23.53 -14.66
C PRO A 290 -7.16 -22.22 -14.64
N GLU A 291 -8.32 -22.19 -15.30
CA GLU A 291 -9.17 -20.99 -15.39
C GLU A 291 -9.73 -20.58 -14.03
N GLU A 292 -10.05 -21.54 -13.16
CA GLU A 292 -10.47 -21.26 -11.79
C GLU A 292 -9.31 -20.71 -10.94
N ILE A 293 -8.08 -21.18 -11.18
CA ILE A 293 -6.89 -20.70 -10.47
C ILE A 293 -6.58 -19.26 -10.89
N ASP A 294 -6.62 -18.99 -12.19
CA ASP A 294 -6.37 -17.66 -12.75
C ASP A 294 -7.45 -16.67 -12.29
N ALA A 295 -8.73 -17.08 -12.29
CA ALA A 295 -9.83 -16.26 -11.79
C ALA A 295 -9.69 -15.94 -10.29
N LEU A 296 -9.25 -16.91 -9.47
CA LEU A 296 -8.98 -16.69 -8.06
C LEU A 296 -7.82 -15.71 -7.84
N GLU A 297 -6.75 -15.82 -8.63
CA GLU A 297 -5.62 -14.89 -8.57
C GLU A 297 -6.03 -13.47 -8.97
N MET A 298 -6.75 -13.34 -10.09
CA MET A 298 -7.26 -12.05 -10.57
C MET A 298 -8.21 -11.41 -9.55
N GLY A 299 -9.08 -12.19 -8.92
CA GLY A 299 -9.94 -11.69 -7.85
C GLY A 299 -9.16 -11.18 -6.64
N LEU A 300 -8.12 -11.90 -6.21
CA LEU A 300 -7.26 -11.45 -5.13
C LEU A 300 -6.49 -10.17 -5.47
N ILE A 301 -6.06 -10.00 -6.73
CA ILE A 301 -5.45 -8.77 -7.24
C ILE A 301 -6.46 -7.62 -7.20
N GLN A 302 -7.65 -7.85 -7.76
CA GLN A 302 -8.70 -6.84 -7.88
C GLN A 302 -9.15 -6.30 -6.52
N TYR A 303 -9.39 -7.18 -5.56
CA TYR A 303 -9.90 -6.81 -4.24
C TYR A 303 -8.81 -6.52 -3.20
N LYS A 304 -7.53 -6.78 -3.52
CA LYS A 304 -6.36 -6.68 -2.63
C LYS A 304 -6.58 -7.26 -1.22
N SER A 305 -7.49 -8.23 -1.07
CA SER A 305 -7.96 -8.72 0.24
C SER A 305 -8.69 -10.06 0.13
N ARG A 306 -8.92 -10.69 1.29
CA ARG A 306 -9.59 -12.00 1.47
C ARG A 306 -11.12 -11.90 1.37
N LYS A 307 -11.64 -11.10 0.42
CA LYS A 307 -13.08 -10.90 0.18
C LYS A 307 -13.66 -12.05 -0.66
N TRP A 308 -13.69 -13.25 -0.09
CA TRP A 308 -14.08 -14.48 -0.83
C TRP A 308 -15.49 -14.43 -1.41
N SER A 309 -16.43 -13.80 -0.71
CA SER A 309 -17.80 -13.58 -1.20
C SER A 309 -17.82 -12.77 -2.49
N ASP A 310 -17.04 -11.71 -2.53
CA ASP A 310 -17.05 -10.74 -3.63
C ASP A 310 -16.33 -11.31 -4.85
N ILE A 311 -15.23 -12.04 -4.61
CA ILE A 311 -14.54 -12.82 -5.64
C ILE A 311 -15.48 -13.86 -6.28
N LEU A 312 -16.29 -14.56 -5.48
CA LEU A 312 -17.26 -15.52 -6.03
C LEU A 312 -18.34 -14.85 -6.89
N LYS A 313 -18.80 -13.66 -6.48
CA LYS A 313 -19.79 -12.88 -7.25
C LYS A 313 -19.20 -12.38 -8.57
N ALA A 314 -17.95 -11.93 -8.56
CA ALA A 314 -17.29 -11.32 -9.72
C ALA A 314 -16.85 -12.33 -10.79
N TYR A 315 -16.57 -13.59 -10.42
CA TYR A 315 -15.99 -14.59 -11.34
C TYR A 315 -16.91 -15.80 -11.50
N PRO A 316 -17.78 -15.84 -12.54
CA PRO A 316 -18.74 -16.93 -12.77
C PRO A 316 -18.11 -18.33 -12.92
N VAL A 317 -16.84 -18.41 -13.33
CA VAL A 317 -16.10 -19.68 -13.42
C VAL A 317 -15.94 -20.36 -12.05
N LEU A 318 -15.99 -19.59 -10.95
CA LEU A 318 -15.90 -20.08 -9.58
C LEU A 318 -17.25 -20.45 -8.97
N LYS A 319 -18.37 -20.40 -9.71
CA LYS A 319 -19.73 -20.61 -9.17
C LYS A 319 -19.95 -21.94 -8.44
N ASN A 320 -19.15 -22.96 -8.76
CA ASN A 320 -19.23 -24.29 -8.14
C ASN A 320 -18.29 -24.43 -6.93
N ARG A 321 -17.61 -23.35 -6.52
CA ARG A 321 -16.67 -23.32 -5.41
C ARG A 321 -17.27 -22.54 -4.24
N GLY A 322 -17.09 -23.05 -3.03
CA GLY A 322 -17.44 -22.33 -1.79
C GLY A 322 -16.28 -21.46 -1.28
N GLN A 323 -16.58 -20.46 -0.45
CA GLN A 323 -15.57 -19.55 0.12
C GLN A 323 -14.43 -20.30 0.83
N GLY A 324 -14.76 -21.37 1.57
CA GLY A 324 -13.76 -22.22 2.22
C GLY A 324 -12.81 -22.89 1.22
N GLN A 325 -13.32 -23.31 0.06
CA GLN A 325 -12.51 -23.93 -0.98
C GLN A 325 -11.56 -22.91 -1.63
N LEU A 326 -12.00 -21.66 -1.83
CA LEU A 326 -11.13 -20.58 -2.31
C LEU A 326 -9.99 -20.31 -1.33
N LYS A 327 -10.32 -20.18 -0.03
CA LYS A 327 -9.33 -20.00 1.04
C LYS A 327 -8.30 -21.14 1.07
N ASP A 328 -8.77 -22.39 1.06
CA ASP A 328 -7.89 -23.56 1.10
C ASP A 328 -7.03 -23.69 -0.17
N LYS A 329 -7.59 -23.35 -1.32
CA LYS A 329 -6.85 -23.32 -2.59
C LYS A 329 -5.80 -22.22 -2.59
N ALA A 330 -6.12 -21.01 -2.14
CA ALA A 330 -5.16 -19.92 -2.02
C ALA A 330 -3.98 -20.29 -1.12
N ARG A 331 -4.24 -20.89 0.05
CA ARG A 331 -3.19 -21.40 0.95
C ARG A 331 -2.33 -22.48 0.29
N SER A 332 -2.94 -23.35 -0.51
CA SER A 332 -2.23 -24.41 -1.24
C SER A 332 -1.34 -23.84 -2.35
N GLU A 333 -1.82 -22.83 -3.08
CA GLU A 333 -1.05 -22.14 -4.13
C GLU A 333 0.13 -21.35 -3.55
N ILE A 334 -0.06 -20.63 -2.43
CA ILE A 334 1.03 -19.95 -1.73
C ILE A 334 2.15 -20.95 -1.39
N LYS A 335 1.80 -22.08 -0.76
CA LYS A 335 2.78 -23.11 -0.40
C LYS A 335 3.46 -23.75 -1.61
N ARG A 336 2.76 -23.90 -2.73
CA ARG A 336 3.33 -24.42 -3.98
C ARG A 336 4.34 -23.44 -4.55
N ARG A 337 3.93 -22.18 -4.73
CA ARG A 337 4.77 -21.13 -5.32
C ARG A 337 6.02 -20.84 -4.46
N GLU A 338 5.88 -20.82 -3.14
CA GLU A 338 7.04 -20.70 -2.23
C GLU A 338 8.03 -21.86 -2.36
N ARG A 339 7.53 -23.09 -2.50
CA ARG A 339 8.37 -24.28 -2.69
C ARG A 339 9.11 -24.25 -4.02
N ASP A 340 8.42 -23.79 -5.06
CA ASP A 340 8.93 -23.82 -6.43
C ASP A 340 9.71 -22.53 -6.79
N GLY A 341 9.78 -21.55 -5.88
CA GLY A 341 10.45 -20.27 -6.10
C GLY A 341 9.74 -19.35 -7.11
N ILE A 342 8.42 -19.52 -7.26
CA ILE A 342 7.56 -18.74 -8.17
C ILE A 342 7.02 -17.52 -7.42
N ASP A 343 6.88 -16.39 -8.12
CA ASP A 343 6.28 -15.19 -7.54
C ASP A 343 4.83 -15.41 -7.09
N LEU A 344 4.46 -14.87 -5.93
CA LEU A 344 3.14 -15.07 -5.34
C LEU A 344 2.03 -14.39 -6.13
N GLY A 345 2.33 -13.34 -6.92
CA GLY A 345 1.35 -12.59 -7.67
C GLY A 345 0.15 -12.18 -6.80
N GLY A 346 -1.06 -12.44 -7.29
CA GLY A 346 -2.30 -12.15 -6.56
C GLY A 346 -2.44 -12.90 -5.23
N PHE A 347 -1.81 -14.05 -5.09
CA PHE A 347 -1.88 -14.84 -3.85
C PHE A 347 -1.15 -14.18 -2.67
N TYR A 348 -0.34 -13.15 -2.92
CA TYR A 348 0.22 -12.32 -1.85
C TYR A 348 -0.87 -11.76 -0.92
N TYR A 349 -2.00 -11.31 -1.48
CA TYR A 349 -3.11 -10.74 -0.71
C TYR A 349 -3.86 -11.75 0.17
N ALA A 350 -3.59 -13.05 0.00
CA ALA A 350 -4.17 -14.13 0.81
C ALA A 350 -3.19 -14.70 1.86
N LYS A 351 -1.94 -14.20 1.92
CA LYS A 351 -0.86 -14.77 2.74
C LYS A 351 -0.93 -14.42 4.23
N ASN A 352 -1.70 -13.39 4.62
CA ASN A 352 -1.88 -12.96 6.01
C ASN A 352 -3.15 -13.53 6.62
#